data_AF-A0A4S4N3X4-F1
#
_entry.id   AF-A0A4S4N3X4-F1
#
_cell.length_a   1.000
_cell.length_b   1.000
_cell.length_c   1.000
_cell.angle_alpha   90.00
_cell.angle_beta   90.00
_cell.angle_gamma   90.00
#
_symmetry.space_group_name_H-M   'P 1'
#
loop_
_entity.id
_entity.type
_entity.pdbx_description
1 polymer ?
#
loop_
_entity_poly.entity_id
_entity_poly.type
_entity_poly.pdbx_seq_one_letter_code
_entity_poly.pdbx_strand_id
1 'polypeptide(L)'
;MAGDEYMFHFVYPAATLTNDMRTVEVKQVVEGSADEVDFYKHPVTGSISGVTTFYRMNMETHRWETAGQIEWASNHSANVYFGIEKVSMRELRKPKKASSHFNG
;
A
#
# COMPACT_ATOMS: atom_id res chain seq x y z
N MET A 1 -5.50 -11.46 25.74
CA MET A 1 -4.89 -11.96 24.50
C MET A 1 -3.84 -10.94 24.12
N ALA A 2 -2.56 -11.30 24.21
CA ALA A 2 -1.50 -10.45 23.67
C ALA A 2 -1.75 -10.37 22.17
N GLY A 3 -1.96 -9.17 21.65
CA GLY A 3 -2.14 -9.00 20.20
C GLY A 3 -0.76 -9.12 19.57
N ASP A 4 -0.62 -10.03 18.61
CA ASP A 4 0.60 -10.15 17.82
C ASP A 4 0.93 -8.78 17.21
N GLU A 5 2.13 -8.28 17.48
CA GLU A 5 2.56 -6.96 17.02
C GLU A 5 3.08 -7.06 15.58
N TYR A 6 2.36 -6.47 14.64
CA TYR A 6 2.81 -6.42 13.24
C TYR A 6 3.73 -5.22 13.03
N MET A 7 4.98 -5.50 12.65
CA MET A 7 5.95 -4.48 12.26
C MET A 7 6.11 -4.45 10.73
N PHE A 8 6.02 -3.25 10.16
CA PHE A 8 6.15 -3.03 8.71
C PHE A 8 7.29 -2.06 8.41
N HIS A 9 8.10 -2.41 7.42
CA HIS A 9 9.16 -1.57 6.88
C HIS A 9 8.76 -1.03 5.51
N PHE A 10 8.77 0.30 5.36
CA PHE A 10 8.49 1.01 4.12
C PHE A 10 9.79 1.30 3.38
N VAL A 11 9.97 0.68 2.22
CA VAL A 11 11.14 0.83 1.36
C VAL A 11 10.78 1.73 0.20
N TYR A 12 11.53 2.82 0.07
CA TYR A 12 11.40 3.76 -1.04
C TYR A 12 12.61 3.61 -1.99
N PRO A 13 12.41 3.76 -3.31
CA PRO A 13 13.52 3.67 -4.25
C PRO A 13 14.58 4.75 -3.98
N ALA A 14 15.84 4.43 -4.29
CA ALA A 14 16.94 5.39 -4.22
C ALA A 14 16.67 6.60 -5.13
N ALA A 15 17.23 7.75 -4.77
CA ALA A 15 16.97 9.00 -5.48
C ALA A 15 17.31 8.88 -6.98
N THR A 16 16.30 8.91 -7.85
CA THR A 16 16.42 8.92 -9.31
C THR A 16 15.79 10.18 -9.90
N LEU A 17 16.05 10.45 -11.18
CA LEU A 17 15.48 11.59 -11.92
C LEU A 17 13.95 11.64 -11.92
N THR A 18 13.28 10.51 -11.72
CA THR A 18 11.82 10.40 -11.73
C THR A 18 11.19 10.33 -10.33
N ASN A 19 11.98 10.41 -9.25
CA ASN A 19 11.65 10.37 -7.82
C ASN A 19 10.14 10.45 -7.49
N ASP A 20 9.45 9.37 -7.79
CA ASP A 20 8.02 9.28 -7.58
C ASP A 20 7.81 8.74 -6.17
N MET A 21 7.51 9.64 -5.23
CA MET A 21 7.24 9.29 -3.84
C MET A 21 6.06 8.31 -3.68
N ARG A 22 5.31 8.04 -4.74
CA ARG A 22 4.24 7.03 -4.76
C ARG A 22 4.79 5.62 -4.90
N THR A 23 5.99 5.45 -5.47
CA THR A 23 6.66 4.15 -5.52
C THR A 23 7.11 3.75 -4.13
N VAL A 24 6.53 2.66 -3.64
CA VAL A 24 6.81 2.13 -2.32
C VAL A 24 6.66 0.63 -2.32
N GLU A 25 7.57 -0.03 -1.64
CA GLU A 25 7.47 -1.44 -1.26
C GLU A 25 7.29 -1.50 0.25
N VAL A 26 6.38 -2.36 0.70
CA VAL A 26 6.11 -2.59 2.12
C VAL A 26 6.47 -4.03 2.41
N LYS A 27 7.34 -4.20 3.39
CA LYS A 27 7.76 -5.51 3.89
C LYS A 27 7.26 -5.70 5.31
N GLN A 28 6.82 -6.90 5.63
CA GLN A 28 6.50 -7.29 6.99
C GLN A 28 7.76 -7.87 7.64
N VAL A 29 8.08 -7.40 8.84
CA VAL A 29 9.15 -7.99 9.65
C VAL A 29 8.54 -9.12 10.47
N VAL A 30 9.13 -10.31 10.36
CA VAL A 30 8.64 -11.48 11.09
C VAL A 30 9.09 -11.38 12.55
N GLU A 31 8.14 -11.47 13.49
CA GLU A 31 8.44 -11.37 14.92
C GLU A 31 9.48 -12.42 15.34
N GLY A 32 10.56 -11.97 15.97
CA GLY A 32 11.66 -12.83 16.41
C GLY A 32 12.63 -13.26 15.29
N SER A 33 12.48 -12.77 14.06
CA SER A 33 13.45 -12.96 12.96
C SER A 33 14.02 -11.63 12.47
N ALA A 34 15.22 -11.69 11.86
CA ALA A 34 15.76 -10.60 11.05
C ALA A 34 15.22 -10.61 9.61
N ASP A 35 14.41 -11.60 9.26
CA ASP A 35 13.86 -11.78 7.92
C ASP A 35 12.68 -10.83 7.68
N GLU A 36 12.67 -10.26 6.47
CA GLU A 36 11.59 -9.44 5.95
C GLU A 36 10.90 -10.19 4.81
N VAL A 37 9.57 -10.16 4.78
CA VAL A 37 8.77 -10.75 3.71
C VAL A 37 8.02 -9.66 2.95
N ASP A 38 7.99 -9.77 1.63
CA ASP A 38 7.25 -8.85 0.77
C ASP A 38 5.75 -8.88 1.10
N PHE A 39 5.14 -7.70 1.24
CA PHE A 39 3.74 -7.58 1.67
C PHE A 39 2.90 -6.76 0.68
N TYR A 40 3.29 -5.52 0.40
CA TYR A 40 2.65 -4.68 -0.62
C TYR A 40 3.68 -4.02 -1.54
N LYS A 41 3.28 -3.69 -2.77
CA LYS A 41 4.05 -2.80 -3.63
C LYS A 41 3.18 -1.91 -4.49
N HIS A 42 3.64 -0.68 -4.71
CA HIS A 42 3.16 0.25 -5.71
C HIS A 42 4.32 0.60 -6.66
N PRO A 43 4.23 0.26 -7.96
CA PRO A 43 5.35 0.41 -8.89
C PRO A 43 5.55 1.85 -9.39
N VAL A 44 6.72 2.13 -9.97
CA VAL A 44 7.01 3.39 -10.67
C VAL A 44 6.06 3.55 -11.85
N THR A 45 5.28 4.63 -11.84
CA THR A 45 4.24 4.82 -12.87
C THR A 45 4.64 5.78 -13.97
N GLY A 46 5.82 6.43 -13.87
CA GLY A 46 6.41 7.28 -14.93
C GLY A 46 5.58 8.52 -15.31
N SER A 47 4.38 8.66 -14.74
CA SER A 47 3.39 9.70 -15.01
C SER A 47 2.73 10.12 -13.71
N ILE A 48 2.51 11.43 -13.55
CA ILE A 48 1.86 12.04 -12.39
C ILE A 48 0.33 11.92 -12.39
N SER A 49 -0.27 11.62 -13.54
CA SER A 49 -1.71 11.42 -13.73
C SER A 49 -1.99 10.05 -14.35
N GLY A 50 -3.21 9.55 -14.15
CA GLY A 50 -3.68 8.30 -14.74
C GLY A 50 -3.96 7.22 -13.71
N VAL A 51 -4.08 5.97 -14.17
CA VAL A 51 -4.44 4.82 -13.33
C VAL A 51 -3.19 4.00 -13.03
N THR A 52 -2.99 3.69 -11.75
CA THR A 52 -1.86 2.88 -11.27
C THR A 52 -2.38 1.73 -10.44
N THR A 53 -1.81 0.54 -10.61
CA THR A 53 -2.21 -0.65 -9.87
C THR A 53 -1.23 -0.90 -8.72
N PHE A 54 -1.74 -1.24 -7.53
CA PHE A 54 -0.90 -1.74 -6.44
C PHE A 54 -1.20 -3.23 -6.20
N TYR A 55 -0.18 -3.91 -5.68
CA TYR A 55 -0.17 -5.36 -5.56
C TYR A 55 0.09 -5.77 -4.12
N ARG A 56 -0.47 -6.92 -3.73
CA ARG A 56 -0.17 -7.61 -2.48
C ARG A 56 0.55 -8.92 -2.77
N MET A 57 1.42 -9.35 -1.88
CA MET A 57 1.96 -10.69 -1.93
C MET A 57 0.94 -11.68 -1.37
N ASN A 58 0.61 -12.72 -2.12
CA ASN A 58 -0.12 -13.86 -1.57
C ASN A 58 0.88 -14.75 -0.83
N MET A 59 0.72 -14.87 0.49
CA MET A 59 1.66 -15.61 1.35
C MET A 59 1.56 -17.14 1.20
N GLU A 60 0.48 -17.66 0.63
CA GLU A 60 0.32 -19.09 0.37
C GLU A 60 0.98 -19.50 -0.96
N THR A 61 0.87 -18.66 -1.99
CA THR A 61 1.37 -18.96 -3.33
C THR A 61 2.68 -18.27 -3.68
N HIS A 62 3.13 -17.33 -2.84
CA HIS A 62 4.28 -16.44 -3.07
C HIS A 62 4.21 -15.71 -4.42
N ARG A 63 3.00 -15.28 -4.82
CA ARG A 63 2.76 -14.53 -6.05
C ARG A 63 2.16 -13.17 -5.76
N TRP A 64 2.55 -12.19 -6.57
CA TRP A 64 1.94 -10.86 -6.55
C TRP A 64 0.53 -10.89 -7.16
N GLU A 65 -0.44 -10.41 -6.41
CA GLU A 65 -1.83 -10.26 -6.84
C GLU A 65 -2.22 -8.79 -6.85
N THR A 66 -3.12 -8.43 -7.77
CA THR A 66 -3.71 -7.09 -7.78
C THR A 66 -4.52 -6.88 -6.50
N ALA A 67 -4.11 -5.90 -5.70
CA ALA A 67 -4.84 -5.51 -4.49
C ALA A 67 -5.81 -4.35 -4.75
N GLY A 68 -5.52 -3.53 -5.76
CA GLY A 68 -6.41 -2.45 -6.17
C GLY A 68 -5.76 -1.49 -7.16
N GLN A 69 -6.47 -0.40 -7.43
CA GLN A 69 -6.04 0.64 -8.36
C GLN A 69 -6.18 2.02 -7.74
N ILE A 70 -5.38 2.95 -8.21
CA ILE A 70 -5.43 4.36 -7.81
C ILE A 70 -5.55 5.18 -9.09
N GLU A 71 -6.64 5.93 -9.18
CA GLU A 71 -6.91 6.89 -10.24
C GLU A 71 -6.49 8.28 -9.77
N TRP A 72 -5.34 8.73 -10.25
CA TRP A 72 -4.74 10.01 -9.88
C TRP A 72 -5.33 11.15 -10.72
N ALA A 73 -5.87 12.15 -10.03
CA ALA A 73 -6.20 13.44 -10.63
C ALA A 73 -5.02 14.42 -10.54
N SER A 74 -4.14 14.26 -9.55
CA SER A 74 -2.89 15.02 -9.38
C SER A 74 -1.91 14.24 -8.47
N ASN A 75 -0.76 14.84 -8.13
CA ASN A 75 0.18 14.29 -7.15
C ASN A 75 -0.41 14.09 -5.75
N HIS A 76 -1.48 14.81 -5.40
CA HIS A 76 -2.02 14.84 -4.04
C HIS A 76 -3.49 14.42 -3.94
N SER A 77 -4.16 14.26 -5.07
CA SER A 77 -5.57 13.88 -5.16
C SER A 77 -5.75 12.64 -6.04
N ALA A 78 -6.47 11.66 -5.51
CA ALA A 78 -6.79 10.44 -6.20
C ALA A 78 -8.06 9.80 -5.64
N ASN A 79 -8.63 8.89 -6.42
CA ASN A 79 -9.58 7.90 -5.95
C ASN A 79 -8.90 6.54 -5.90
N VAL A 80 -9.05 5.82 -4.80
CA VAL A 80 -8.51 4.47 -4.62
C VAL A 80 -9.64 3.47 -4.76
N TYR A 81 -9.39 2.42 -5.53
CA TYR A 81 -10.31 1.34 -5.80
C TYR A 81 -9.82 0.07 -5.10
N PHE A 82 -10.61 -0.46 -4.18
CA PHE A 82 -10.41 -1.76 -3.53
C PHE A 82 -11.45 -2.74 -4.10
N GLY A 83 -11.10 -3.42 -5.20
CA GLY A 83 -12.09 -4.18 -5.97
C GLY A 83 -13.17 -3.26 -6.55
N ILE A 84 -14.41 -3.38 -6.07
CA ILE A 84 -15.55 -2.55 -6.50
C ILE A 84 -15.72 -1.27 -5.68
N GLU A 85 -15.06 -1.18 -4.51
CA GLU A 85 -15.20 -0.03 -3.63
C GLU A 85 -14.33 1.12 -4.10
N LYS A 86 -14.91 2.32 -4.18
CA LYS A 86 -14.20 3.56 -4.54
C LYS A 86 -14.16 4.48 -3.32
N VAL A 87 -12.96 4.85 -2.89
CA VAL A 87 -12.74 5.75 -1.75
C VAL A 87 -11.86 6.91 -2.17
N SER A 88 -12.21 8.13 -1.76
CA SER A 88 -11.34 9.28 -2.04
C SER A 88 -10.09 9.23 -1.16
N MET A 89 -8.93 9.61 -1.70
CA MET A 89 -7.68 9.68 -0.92
C MET A 89 -7.80 10.63 0.28
N ARG A 90 -8.68 11.63 0.20
CA ARG A 90 -9.00 12.53 1.31
C ARG A 90 -9.63 11.78 2.48
N GLU A 91 -10.47 10.79 2.21
CA GLU A 91 -11.11 9.97 3.25
C GLU A 91 -10.14 8.97 3.85
N LEU A 92 -9.25 8.38 3.04
CA LEU A 92 -8.22 7.47 3.53
C LEU A 92 -7.20 8.15 4.46
N ARG A 93 -6.93 9.45 4.24
CA ARG A 93 -6.05 10.25 5.10
C ARG A 93 -6.70 10.70 6.41
N LYS A 94 -8.02 10.53 6.59
CA LYS A 94 -8.66 10.88 7.86
C LYS A 94 -8.15 9.90 8.93
N PRO A 95 -7.65 10.38 10.08
CA PRO A 95 -7.25 9.49 11.15
C PRO A 95 -8.42 8.60 11.55
N LYS A 96 -8.14 7.31 11.74
CA LYS A 96 -9.15 6.34 12.15
C LYS A 96 -9.78 6.84 13.46
N LYS A 97 -11.10 7.04 13.48
CA LYS A 97 -11.81 7.35 14.73
C LYS A 97 -11.69 6.13 15.65
N ALA A 98 -11.49 6.34 16.95
CA ALA A 98 -11.38 5.26 17.93
C ALA A 98 -12.58 4.27 17.91
N SER A 99 -13.72 4.66 17.34
CA SER A 99 -14.94 3.87 17.22
C SER A 99 -15.05 3.04 15.94
N SER A 100 -14.02 2.99 15.08
CA SER A 100 -14.08 2.21 13.85
C SER A 100 -13.91 0.72 14.15
N HIS A 101 -15.02 0.00 14.27
CA HIS A 101 -15.02 -1.46 14.28
C HIS A 101 -14.79 -1.99 12.86
N PHE A 102 -13.78 -2.86 12.71
CA PHE A 102 -13.69 -3.76 11.57
C PHE A 102 -14.60 -4.94 11.91
N ASN A 103 -15.78 -4.98 11.30
CA ASN A 103 -16.63 -6.17 11.31
C ASN A 103 -16.26 -6.97 10.05
N GLY A 104 -15.35 -7.92 10.22
CA GLY A 104 -14.98 -8.91 9.21
C GLY A 104 -14.70 -10.22 9.91
#